data_AF-A0A936N8Z4-F1
#
_entry.id   AF-A0A936N8Z4-F1
#
_cell.length_a   1.000
_cell.length_b   1.000
_cell.length_c   1.000
_cell.angle_alpha   90.00
_cell.angle_beta   90.00
_cell.angle_gamma   90.00
#
_symmetry.space_group_name_H-M   'P 1'
#
loop_
_entity.id
_entity.type
_entity.pdbx_description
1 polymer ?
#
loop_
_entity_poly.entity_id
_entity_poly.type
_entity_poly.pdbx_seq_one_letter_code
_entity_poly.pdbx_strand_id
1 'polypeptide(L)'
;MSRRKPLKLRTPRSTTARSVKRTAIGALAVVGLLTGCSGGTDRGDVLADLATQGAETLEALPEVAAAATAAVQTACASGEKADFDAAAEDVAAAQTRWHEAEAFWLGPATDLRSNSIVDWPANAQDVDDLVAAEEPATIDVNYLAAYVGADTRGYGAVLTLLEQAPLDERQCDYANAATALAESGIDAVTAAWTDPDDGEPYRDELADPAVGIDAVVNHLLALLANKDAANLEARSNSVEDLLFGPEGDSGLSALLDDDLTAQLRSETDELIAATKDGEAAADDEPSEAALAAMNELRATVATQVVAELGVTVTFSDADGDSAG
;
A
#
# COMPACT_ATOMS: atom_id res chain seq x y z
N MET A 1 24.10 -54.09 36.92
CA MET A 1 24.32 -54.60 35.55
C MET A 1 22.99 -55.03 34.96
N SER A 2 22.33 -54.17 34.18
CA SER A 2 21.15 -54.56 33.40
C SER A 2 21.28 -53.93 32.01
N ARG A 3 21.19 -54.79 30.99
CA ARG A 3 21.55 -54.53 29.61
C ARG A 3 20.46 -53.70 28.92
N ARG A 4 20.92 -52.71 28.14
CA ARG A 4 20.13 -51.85 27.25
C ARG A 4 19.37 -52.70 26.21
N LYS A 5 18.09 -52.36 25.96
CA LYS A 5 17.37 -52.70 24.72
C LYS A 5 17.48 -51.51 23.75
N PRO A 6 17.70 -51.74 22.44
CA PRO A 6 17.86 -50.66 21.48
C PRO A 6 16.51 -50.04 21.11
N LEU A 7 16.44 -48.70 21.15
CA LEU A 7 15.36 -47.92 20.55
C LEU A 7 15.46 -48.04 19.03
N LYS A 8 14.41 -48.55 18.39
CA LYS A 8 14.27 -48.55 16.93
C LYS A 8 13.99 -47.12 16.46
N LEU A 9 14.85 -46.62 15.57
CA LEU A 9 14.63 -45.42 14.76
C LEU A 9 13.27 -45.53 14.04
N ARG A 10 12.35 -44.62 14.36
CA ARG A 10 11.15 -44.36 13.58
C ARG A 10 11.54 -43.37 12.49
N THR A 11 11.52 -43.84 11.24
CA THR A 11 11.54 -43.02 10.05
C THR A 11 10.33 -42.07 10.06
N PRO A 12 10.50 -40.78 9.72
CA PRO A 12 9.37 -39.89 9.51
C PRO A 12 8.59 -40.35 8.27
N ARG A 13 7.27 -40.50 8.45
CA ARG A 13 6.31 -40.76 7.38
C ARG A 13 6.29 -39.56 6.45
N SER A 14 6.40 -39.83 5.14
CA SER A 14 6.08 -38.87 4.10
C SER A 14 4.62 -38.44 4.23
N THR A 15 4.40 -37.18 4.60
CA THR A 15 3.07 -36.58 4.55
C THR A 15 2.76 -36.29 3.10
N THR A 16 1.79 -37.03 2.58
CA THR A 16 1.27 -36.97 1.22
C THR A 16 0.68 -35.58 0.97
N ALA A 17 1.12 -34.95 -0.12
CA ALA A 17 0.53 -33.72 -0.66
C ALA A 17 -0.99 -33.90 -0.79
N ARG A 18 -1.75 -33.11 -0.04
CA ARG A 18 -3.21 -33.07 -0.15
C ARG A 18 -3.53 -32.22 -1.38
N SER A 19 -3.80 -32.88 -2.49
CA SER A 19 -4.35 -32.19 -3.66
C SER A 19 -5.73 -31.68 -3.31
N VAL A 20 -5.87 -30.35 -3.26
CA VAL A 20 -7.17 -29.69 -3.21
C VAL A 20 -7.79 -29.89 -4.59
N LYS A 21 -8.75 -30.81 -4.65
CA LYS A 21 -9.60 -30.99 -5.83
C LYS A 21 -10.42 -29.71 -6.01
N ARG A 22 -10.02 -28.87 -6.98
CA ARG A 22 -10.87 -27.79 -7.52
C ARG A 22 -12.11 -28.45 -8.12
N THR A 23 -13.24 -28.31 -7.43
CA THR A 23 -14.55 -28.68 -7.94
C THR A 23 -14.88 -27.72 -9.07
N ALA A 24 -14.96 -28.25 -10.28
CA ALA A 24 -15.43 -27.51 -11.45
C ALA A 24 -16.88 -27.08 -11.24
N ILE A 25 -17.10 -25.78 -11.05
CA ILE A 25 -18.43 -25.17 -11.20
C ILE A 25 -18.61 -24.89 -12.69
N GLY A 26 -19.71 -25.42 -13.22
CA GLY A 26 -20.00 -25.46 -14.64
C GLY A 26 -20.14 -24.07 -15.26
N ALA A 27 -19.53 -23.93 -16.43
CA ALA A 27 -19.74 -22.82 -17.34
C ALA A 27 -21.22 -22.70 -17.72
N LEU A 28 -21.85 -21.60 -17.31
CA LEU A 28 -23.07 -21.12 -17.94
C LEU A 28 -22.62 -20.19 -19.08
N ALA A 29 -22.58 -20.73 -20.30
CA ALA A 29 -22.36 -19.94 -21.51
C ALA A 29 -23.59 -19.07 -21.76
N VAL A 30 -23.52 -17.80 -21.36
CA VAL A 30 -24.44 -16.76 -21.84
C VAL A 30 -24.00 -16.43 -23.26
N VAL A 31 -24.74 -16.94 -24.23
CA VAL A 31 -24.63 -16.53 -25.63
C VAL A 31 -25.17 -15.10 -25.74
N GLY A 32 -24.29 -14.13 -25.53
CA GLY A 32 -24.53 -12.73 -25.84
C GLY A 32 -24.63 -12.56 -27.35
N LEU A 33 -25.77 -12.05 -27.80
CA LEU A 33 -26.01 -11.63 -29.18
C LEU A 33 -24.96 -10.58 -29.57
N LEU A 34 -24.10 -10.94 -30.53
CA LEU A 34 -23.19 -10.04 -31.22
C LEU A 34 -23.99 -9.04 -32.06
N THR A 35 -24.50 -7.99 -31.42
CA THR A 35 -24.70 -6.70 -32.08
C THR A 35 -23.33 -6.04 -32.15
N GLY A 36 -22.74 -6.05 -33.34
CA GLY A 36 -21.53 -5.29 -33.63
C GLY A 36 -21.79 -3.80 -33.40
N CYS A 37 -21.34 -3.29 -32.25
CA CYS A 37 -21.04 -1.89 -32.05
C CYS A 37 -19.55 -1.71 -32.34
N SER A 38 -19.22 -0.74 -33.19
CA SER A 38 -17.90 -0.13 -33.27
C SER A 38 -17.60 0.68 -32.00
N GLY A 39 -17.76 0.05 -30.83
CA GLY A 39 -17.68 0.69 -29.52
C GLY A 39 -16.24 0.70 -29.06
N GLY A 40 -15.62 1.88 -29.09
CA GLY A 40 -14.46 2.09 -28.23
C GLY A 40 -14.87 1.92 -26.77
N THR A 41 -13.91 1.58 -25.91
CA THR A 41 -14.10 1.51 -24.47
C THR A 41 -14.70 2.82 -23.96
N ASP A 42 -15.81 2.76 -23.23
CA ASP A 42 -16.43 3.96 -22.66
C ASP A 42 -15.63 4.42 -21.42
N ARG A 43 -15.43 5.73 -21.29
CA ARG A 43 -14.69 6.31 -20.16
C ARG A 43 -15.36 6.01 -18.82
N GLY A 44 -16.69 6.03 -18.77
CA GLY A 44 -17.44 5.73 -17.55
C GLY A 44 -17.26 4.28 -17.12
N ASP A 45 -17.24 3.34 -18.07
CA ASP A 45 -17.00 1.93 -17.78
C ASP A 45 -15.58 1.72 -17.18
N VAL A 46 -14.55 2.33 -17.76
CA VAL A 46 -13.17 2.24 -17.22
C VAL A 46 -13.05 2.84 -15.82
N LEU A 47 -13.70 3.99 -15.57
CA LEU A 47 -13.67 4.62 -14.25
C LEU A 47 -14.45 3.80 -13.20
N ALA A 48 -15.56 3.17 -13.59
CA ALA A 48 -16.29 2.27 -12.71
C ALA A 48 -15.46 1.02 -12.35
N ASP A 49 -14.72 0.47 -13.31
CA ASP A 49 -13.80 -0.64 -13.08
C ASP A 49 -12.65 -0.23 -12.15
N LEU A 50 -12.03 0.93 -12.39
CA LEU A 50 -10.99 1.50 -11.52
C LEU A 50 -11.50 1.78 -10.10
N ALA A 51 -12.71 2.31 -9.97
CA ALA A 51 -13.34 2.55 -8.68
C ALA A 51 -13.61 1.25 -7.91
N THR A 52 -14.04 0.20 -8.62
CA THR A 52 -14.21 -1.15 -8.05
C THR A 52 -12.86 -1.71 -7.60
N GLN A 53 -11.84 -1.64 -8.44
CA GLN A 53 -10.48 -2.10 -8.11
C GLN A 53 -9.89 -1.37 -6.90
N GLY A 54 -10.06 -0.04 -6.83
CA GLY A 54 -9.60 0.76 -5.69
C GLY A 54 -10.33 0.38 -4.40
N ALA A 55 -11.65 0.21 -4.44
CA ALA A 55 -12.43 -0.26 -3.31
C ALA A 55 -11.99 -1.65 -2.84
N GLU A 56 -11.81 -2.61 -3.75
CA GLU A 56 -11.37 -3.97 -3.41
C GLU A 56 -9.95 -3.98 -2.82
N THR A 57 -9.04 -3.18 -3.38
CA THR A 57 -7.68 -3.01 -2.86
C THR A 57 -7.69 -2.49 -1.42
N LEU A 58 -8.49 -1.46 -1.14
CA LEU A 58 -8.56 -0.84 0.19
C LEU A 58 -9.35 -1.67 1.20
N GLU A 59 -10.37 -2.43 0.78
CA GLU A 59 -11.12 -3.36 1.64
C GLU A 59 -10.27 -4.55 2.12
N ALA A 60 -9.17 -4.87 1.43
CA ALA A 60 -8.24 -5.91 1.84
C ALA A 60 -7.27 -5.47 2.96
N LEU A 61 -7.08 -4.17 3.17
CA LEU A 61 -6.09 -3.63 4.11
C LEU A 61 -6.42 -3.84 5.60
N PRO A 62 -7.68 -3.65 6.07
CA PRO A 62 -8.02 -3.79 7.49
C PRO A 62 -7.63 -5.15 8.10
N GLU A 63 -7.76 -6.24 7.36
CA GLU A 63 -7.39 -7.58 7.85
C GLU A 63 -5.88 -7.67 8.15
N VAL A 64 -5.04 -7.10 7.27
CA VAL A 64 -3.57 -7.13 7.43
C VAL A 64 -3.13 -6.17 8.54
N ALA A 65 -3.78 -5.00 8.65
CA ALA A 65 -3.52 -4.05 9.73
C ALA A 65 -3.85 -4.64 11.12
N ALA A 66 -5.03 -5.27 11.25
CA ALA A 66 -5.44 -5.92 12.48
C ALA A 66 -4.52 -7.10 12.85
N ALA A 67 -4.02 -7.84 11.86
CA ALA A 67 -3.04 -8.91 12.09
C ALA A 67 -1.72 -8.36 12.65
N ALA A 68 -1.20 -7.26 12.10
CA ALA A 68 0.01 -6.59 12.60
C ALA A 68 -0.16 -6.10 14.05
N THR A 69 -1.27 -5.42 14.36
CA THR A 69 -1.59 -4.99 15.74
C THR A 69 -1.65 -6.18 16.70
N ALA A 70 -2.32 -7.27 16.31
CA ALA A 70 -2.44 -8.48 17.14
C ALA A 70 -1.09 -9.19 17.35
N ALA A 71 -0.21 -9.17 16.36
CA ALA A 71 1.14 -9.74 16.46
C ALA A 71 1.99 -8.98 17.47
N VAL A 72 1.98 -7.63 17.43
CA VAL A 72 2.67 -6.79 18.42
C VAL A 72 2.13 -7.04 19.84
N GLN A 73 0.79 -7.09 20.00
CA GLN A 73 0.17 -7.41 21.30
C GLN A 73 0.61 -8.78 21.83
N THR A 74 0.71 -9.78 20.94
CA THR A 74 1.15 -11.13 21.30
C THR A 74 2.62 -11.14 21.74
N ALA A 75 3.50 -10.48 20.99
CA ALA A 75 4.92 -10.37 21.30
C ALA A 75 5.17 -9.65 22.64
N CYS A 76 4.45 -8.56 22.88
CA CYS A 76 4.51 -7.82 24.14
C CYS A 76 3.99 -8.62 25.34
N ALA A 77 2.96 -9.44 25.14
CA ALA A 77 2.44 -10.30 26.20
C ALA A 77 3.38 -11.48 26.53
N SER A 78 4.09 -12.02 25.54
CA SER A 78 5.01 -13.15 25.74
C SER A 78 6.40 -12.71 26.24
N GLY A 79 6.89 -11.57 25.75
CA GLY A 79 8.27 -11.12 25.96
C GLY A 79 9.31 -11.98 25.23
N GLU A 80 8.90 -12.90 24.36
CA GLU A 80 9.81 -13.80 23.65
C GLU A 80 10.32 -13.16 22.37
N LYS A 81 11.64 -13.20 22.15
CA LYS A 81 12.28 -12.63 20.96
C LYS A 81 11.69 -13.17 19.65
N ALA A 82 11.32 -14.45 19.61
CA ALA A 82 10.74 -15.07 18.43
C ALA A 82 9.37 -14.50 18.06
N ASP A 83 8.57 -14.08 19.05
CA ASP A 83 7.29 -13.45 18.79
C ASP A 83 7.47 -12.00 18.32
N PHE A 84 8.49 -11.28 18.83
CA PHE A 84 8.85 -9.97 18.29
C PHE A 84 9.37 -10.04 16.85
N ASP A 85 10.12 -11.09 16.50
CA ASP A 85 10.54 -11.33 15.11
C ASP A 85 9.33 -11.55 14.20
N ALA A 86 8.36 -12.35 14.63
CA ALA A 86 7.11 -12.53 13.89
C ALA A 86 6.28 -11.23 13.80
N ALA A 87 6.23 -10.43 14.87
CA ALA A 87 5.55 -9.14 14.86
C ALA A 87 6.19 -8.15 13.89
N ALA A 88 7.53 -8.13 13.78
CA ALA A 88 8.22 -7.31 12.79
C ALA A 88 7.88 -7.73 11.35
N GLU A 89 7.77 -9.04 11.08
CA GLU A 89 7.33 -9.55 9.77
C GLU A 89 5.89 -9.11 9.44
N ASP A 90 4.96 -9.22 10.39
CA ASP A 90 3.56 -8.84 10.17
C ASP A 90 3.38 -7.32 10.03
N VAL A 91 4.11 -6.51 10.79
CA VAL A 91 4.11 -5.04 10.66
C VAL A 91 4.70 -4.62 9.30
N ALA A 92 5.83 -5.21 8.88
CA ALA A 92 6.41 -4.92 7.57
C ALA A 92 5.49 -5.35 6.42
N ALA A 93 4.74 -6.45 6.59
CA ALA A 93 3.73 -6.86 5.63
C ALA A 93 2.57 -5.85 5.55
N ALA A 94 2.06 -5.36 6.69
CA ALA A 94 1.02 -4.32 6.71
C ALA A 94 1.50 -3.01 6.08
N GLN A 95 2.73 -2.58 6.37
CA GLN A 95 3.38 -1.44 5.74
C GLN A 95 3.45 -1.62 4.21
N THR A 96 3.98 -2.75 3.75
CA THR A 96 4.06 -3.07 2.32
C THR A 96 2.69 -3.01 1.65
N ARG A 97 1.66 -3.61 2.26
CA ARG A 97 0.29 -3.60 1.73
C ARG A 97 -0.32 -2.21 1.65
N TRP A 98 -0.06 -1.36 2.64
CA TRP A 98 -0.45 0.04 2.60
C TRP A 98 0.14 0.73 1.36
N HIS A 99 1.43 0.47 1.05
CA HIS A 99 2.10 1.08 -0.10
C HIS A 99 1.73 0.46 -1.46
N GLU A 100 1.35 -0.82 -1.51
CA GLU A 100 0.75 -1.43 -2.70
C GLU A 100 -0.61 -0.79 -3.07
N ALA A 101 -1.24 -0.08 -2.15
CA ALA A 101 -2.49 0.66 -2.40
C ALA A 101 -2.27 2.14 -2.79
N GLU A 102 -1.03 2.61 -2.94
CA GLU A 102 -0.73 4.04 -3.16
C GLU A 102 -1.42 4.65 -4.38
N ALA A 103 -1.55 3.91 -5.47
CA ALA A 103 -2.27 4.36 -6.64
C ALA A 103 -3.75 4.69 -6.38
N PHE A 104 -4.31 4.21 -5.26
CA PHE A 104 -5.68 4.46 -4.82
C PHE A 104 -5.77 5.39 -3.59
N TRP A 105 -4.70 6.13 -3.27
CA TRP A 105 -4.72 7.16 -2.21
C TRP A 105 -5.30 8.52 -2.63
N LEU A 106 -5.76 8.65 -3.88
CA LEU A 106 -6.53 9.82 -4.33
C LEU A 106 -7.80 10.02 -3.50
N GLY A 107 -8.14 11.28 -3.22
CA GLY A 107 -9.28 11.66 -2.38
C GLY A 107 -9.04 11.32 -0.91
N PRO A 108 -9.74 10.33 -0.31
CA PRO A 108 -9.78 10.13 1.14
C PRO A 108 -8.43 10.03 1.84
N ALA A 109 -7.47 9.25 1.34
CA ALA A 109 -6.17 9.13 2.01
C ALA A 109 -5.39 10.46 2.00
N THR A 110 -5.55 11.27 0.95
CA THR A 110 -4.98 12.62 0.87
C THR A 110 -5.69 13.58 1.83
N ASP A 111 -7.02 13.58 1.83
CA ASP A 111 -7.84 14.49 2.65
C ASP A 111 -7.69 14.23 4.14
N LEU A 112 -7.65 12.95 4.52
CA LEU A 112 -7.40 12.49 5.89
C LEU A 112 -5.92 12.57 6.28
N ARG A 113 -5.03 12.83 5.32
CA ARG A 113 -3.57 12.80 5.48
C ARG A 113 -3.11 11.47 6.06
N SER A 114 -3.70 10.37 5.63
CA SER A 114 -3.55 9.05 6.25
C SER A 114 -2.12 8.56 6.28
N ASN A 115 -1.29 8.89 5.28
CA ASN A 115 0.12 8.49 5.34
C ASN A 115 0.87 9.09 6.55
N SER A 116 0.48 10.29 7.02
CA SER A 116 1.04 10.90 8.25
C SER A 116 0.61 10.21 9.56
N ILE A 117 -0.31 9.25 9.45
CA ILE A 117 -0.84 8.43 10.56
C ILE A 117 -0.31 7.00 10.44
N VAL A 118 -0.35 6.44 9.23
CA VAL A 118 -0.07 5.03 8.95
C VAL A 118 1.42 4.76 8.79
N ASP A 119 2.13 5.51 7.94
CA ASP A 119 3.53 5.24 7.63
C ASP A 119 4.29 6.47 7.11
N TRP A 120 4.47 7.47 7.97
CA TRP A 120 5.38 8.57 7.65
C TRP A 120 6.83 8.14 7.92
N PRO A 121 7.81 8.64 7.14
CA PRO A 121 9.23 8.37 7.41
C PRO A 121 9.59 8.61 8.87
N ALA A 122 10.07 7.57 9.54
CA ALA A 122 10.30 7.60 10.97
C ALA A 122 11.64 8.24 11.32
N ASN A 123 11.65 9.07 12.37
CA ASN A 123 12.87 9.53 13.02
C ASN A 123 13.17 8.63 14.22
N ALA A 124 14.12 7.71 14.04
CA ALA A 124 14.53 6.75 15.07
C ALA A 124 14.90 7.40 16.41
N GLN A 125 15.58 8.55 16.38
CA GLN A 125 16.00 9.25 17.59
C GLN A 125 14.80 9.82 18.35
N ASP A 126 13.80 10.36 17.64
CA ASP A 126 12.61 10.91 18.27
C ASP A 126 11.74 9.80 18.88
N VAL A 127 11.72 8.61 18.25
CA VAL A 127 11.05 7.41 18.80
C VAL A 127 11.73 6.98 20.10
N ASP A 128 13.06 6.87 20.09
CA ASP A 128 13.86 6.53 21.27
C ASP A 128 13.66 7.55 22.41
N ASP A 129 13.66 8.84 22.08
CA ASP A 129 13.46 9.91 23.05
C ASP A 129 12.05 9.86 23.68
N LEU A 130 11.02 9.57 22.87
CA LEU A 130 9.64 9.44 23.35
C LEU A 130 9.47 8.25 24.31
N VAL A 131 10.00 7.08 23.95
CA VAL A 131 9.89 5.88 24.81
C VAL A 131 10.82 5.94 26.02
N ALA A 132 11.90 6.72 25.99
CA ALA A 132 12.76 6.96 27.15
C ALA A 132 12.23 8.04 28.11
N ALA A 133 11.34 8.93 27.66
CA ALA A 133 10.79 10.01 28.48
C ALA A 133 9.95 9.50 29.66
N GLU A 134 9.96 10.20 30.79
CA GLU A 134 9.08 9.86 31.94
C GLU A 134 7.63 10.33 31.73
N GLU A 135 7.44 11.39 30.94
CA GLU A 135 6.13 11.94 30.59
C GLU A 135 5.87 11.80 29.08
N PRO A 136 4.64 11.49 28.65
CA PRO A 136 3.48 11.22 29.50
C PRO A 136 3.62 9.90 30.26
N ALA A 137 2.96 9.81 31.41
CA ALA A 137 2.89 8.57 32.19
C ALA A 137 2.29 7.38 31.40
N THR A 138 1.48 7.64 30.38
CA THR A 138 0.91 6.62 29.50
C THR A 138 1.03 7.07 28.05
N ILE A 139 1.51 6.19 27.19
CA ILE A 139 1.49 6.37 25.73
C ILE A 139 0.33 5.53 25.22
N ASP A 140 -0.77 6.19 24.84
CA ASP A 140 -1.92 5.55 24.22
C ASP A 140 -2.21 6.14 22.83
N VAL A 141 -3.16 5.54 22.11
CA VAL A 141 -3.55 5.96 20.75
C VAL A 141 -3.95 7.44 20.72
N ASN A 142 -4.66 7.93 21.74
CA ASN A 142 -5.12 9.32 21.79
C ASN A 142 -3.95 10.29 21.96
N TYR A 143 -2.98 9.93 22.80
CA TYR A 143 -1.77 10.72 22.99
C TYR A 143 -0.97 10.80 21.69
N LEU A 144 -0.74 9.66 21.02
CA LEU A 144 -0.03 9.62 19.74
C LEU A 144 -0.75 10.44 18.65
N ALA A 145 -2.08 10.33 18.57
CA ALA A 145 -2.87 11.05 17.58
C ALA A 145 -2.82 12.58 17.81
N ALA A 146 -2.88 13.03 19.07
CA ALA A 146 -3.04 14.44 19.41
C ALA A 146 -1.74 15.22 19.62
N TYR A 147 -0.66 14.56 20.05
CA TYR A 147 0.53 15.27 20.55
C TYR A 147 1.86 14.82 19.92
N VAL A 148 1.87 13.71 19.20
CA VAL A 148 3.10 13.14 18.63
C VAL A 148 3.19 13.43 17.13
N GLY A 149 4.39 13.80 16.67
CA GLY A 149 4.70 14.07 15.28
C GLY A 149 4.50 12.83 14.39
N ALA A 150 4.29 13.05 13.10
CA ALA A 150 4.08 11.97 12.13
C ALA A 150 5.30 11.04 12.04
N ASP A 151 6.50 11.60 12.13
CA ASP A 151 7.80 10.93 12.13
C ASP A 151 8.10 10.13 13.41
N THR A 152 7.22 10.14 14.41
CA THR A 152 7.38 9.37 15.65
C THR A 152 6.23 8.38 15.89
N ARG A 153 5.46 8.04 14.84
CA ARG A 153 4.32 7.10 14.92
C ARG A 153 4.13 6.35 13.59
N GLY A 154 3.19 5.42 13.55
CA GLY A 154 2.95 4.58 12.37
C GLY A 154 3.89 3.38 12.28
N TYR A 155 3.80 2.63 11.18
CA TYR A 155 4.50 1.35 11.02
C TYR A 155 6.02 1.50 10.99
N GLY A 156 6.57 2.46 10.25
CA GLY A 156 8.01 2.72 10.19
C GLY A 156 8.62 2.95 11.58
N ALA A 157 7.93 3.74 12.42
CA ALA A 157 8.39 4.02 13.77
C ALA A 157 8.34 2.77 14.68
N VAL A 158 7.31 1.92 14.51
CA VAL A 158 7.21 0.63 15.20
C VAL A 158 8.31 -0.33 14.74
N LEU A 159 8.62 -0.38 13.45
CA LEU A 159 9.67 -1.25 12.90
C LEU A 159 11.05 -0.88 13.45
N THR A 160 11.38 0.42 13.50
CA THR A 160 12.62 0.89 14.15
C THR A 160 12.70 0.44 15.60
N LEU A 161 11.59 0.51 16.35
CA LEU A 161 11.57 0.08 17.74
C LEU A 161 11.76 -1.45 17.87
N LEU A 162 11.12 -2.24 17.00
CA LEU A 162 11.20 -3.71 17.01
C LEU A 162 12.62 -4.25 16.74
N GLU A 163 13.50 -3.47 16.11
CA GLU A 163 14.93 -3.82 15.98
C GLU A 163 15.63 -3.98 17.34
N GLN A 164 15.11 -3.31 18.38
CA GLN A 164 15.64 -3.33 19.74
C GLN A 164 15.08 -4.50 20.58
N ALA A 165 14.20 -5.32 20.01
CA ALA A 165 13.50 -6.37 20.73
C ALA A 165 14.44 -7.33 21.48
N PRO A 166 14.04 -7.84 22.67
CA PRO A 166 12.71 -7.69 23.27
C PRO A 166 12.47 -6.32 23.90
N LEU A 167 11.22 -5.85 23.78
CA LEU A 167 10.80 -4.54 24.29
C LEU A 167 10.44 -4.59 25.78
N ASP A 168 10.63 -3.47 26.48
CA ASP A 168 10.10 -3.27 27.83
C ASP A 168 8.61 -2.85 27.83
N GLU A 169 8.02 -2.66 29.02
CA GLU A 169 6.60 -2.33 29.18
C GLU A 169 6.22 -1.02 28.47
N ARG A 170 7.06 0.01 28.56
CA ARG A 170 6.77 1.32 27.96
C ARG A 170 6.93 1.31 26.46
N GLN A 171 7.95 0.62 25.97
CA GLN A 171 8.14 0.37 24.53
C GLN A 171 6.97 -0.44 23.96
N CYS A 172 6.45 -1.41 24.72
CA CYS A 172 5.26 -2.17 24.35
C CYS A 172 3.97 -1.32 24.36
N ASP A 173 3.77 -0.44 25.33
CA ASP A 173 2.64 0.50 25.32
C ASP A 173 2.67 1.37 24.06
N TYR A 174 3.84 1.92 23.71
CA TYR A 174 4.04 2.67 22.48
C TYR A 174 3.74 1.82 21.23
N ALA A 175 4.33 0.63 21.10
CA ALA A 175 4.19 -0.19 19.90
C ALA A 175 2.73 -0.61 19.65
N ASN A 176 2.01 -0.97 20.72
CA ASN A 176 0.58 -1.28 20.67
C ASN A 176 -0.25 -0.05 20.26
N ALA A 177 0.06 1.13 20.82
CA ALA A 177 -0.65 2.36 20.49
C ALA A 177 -0.38 2.82 19.04
N ALA A 178 0.85 2.72 18.56
CA ALA A 178 1.24 3.15 17.23
C ALA A 178 0.66 2.24 16.13
N THR A 179 0.67 0.91 16.32
CA THR A 179 0.03 -0.02 15.38
C THR A 179 -1.49 0.15 15.36
N ALA A 180 -2.13 0.31 16.52
CA ALA A 180 -3.57 0.58 16.59
C ALA A 180 -3.95 1.93 15.96
N LEU A 181 -3.08 2.95 16.04
CA LEU A 181 -3.30 4.23 15.36
C LEU A 181 -3.22 4.07 13.84
N ALA A 182 -2.23 3.33 13.33
CA ALA A 182 -2.09 3.03 11.90
C ALA A 182 -3.30 2.21 11.38
N GLU A 183 -3.74 1.20 12.13
CA GLU A 183 -4.96 0.44 11.86
C GLU A 183 -6.18 1.37 11.73
N SER A 184 -6.38 2.30 12.67
CA SER A 184 -7.49 3.26 12.58
C SER A 184 -7.40 4.20 11.36
N GLY A 185 -6.19 4.55 10.93
CA GLY A 185 -5.96 5.35 9.74
C GLY A 185 -6.33 4.60 8.46
N ILE A 186 -6.00 3.31 8.39
CA ILE A 186 -6.40 2.42 7.30
C ILE A 186 -7.92 2.26 7.27
N ASP A 187 -8.54 1.94 8.41
CA ASP A 187 -9.99 1.78 8.52
C ASP A 187 -10.74 3.05 8.06
N ALA A 188 -10.24 4.24 8.41
CA ALA A 188 -10.84 5.49 8.01
C ALA A 188 -10.81 5.72 6.48
N VAL A 189 -9.70 5.34 5.83
CA VAL A 189 -9.59 5.43 4.35
C VAL A 189 -10.50 4.42 3.68
N THR A 190 -10.50 3.17 4.15
CA THR A 190 -11.35 2.12 3.62
C THR A 190 -12.83 2.50 3.74
N ALA A 191 -13.26 2.96 4.92
CA ALA A 191 -14.63 3.42 5.13
C ALA A 191 -14.99 4.59 4.20
N ALA A 192 -14.12 5.59 4.07
CA ALA A 192 -14.36 6.72 3.17
C ALA A 192 -14.52 6.31 1.70
N TRP A 193 -13.84 5.25 1.27
CA TRP A 193 -13.96 4.72 -0.08
C TRP A 193 -15.25 3.94 -0.34
N THR A 194 -15.77 3.24 0.66
CA THR A 194 -16.77 2.18 0.42
C THR A 194 -18.09 2.37 1.16
N ASP A 195 -18.06 2.86 2.41
CA ASP A 195 -19.23 3.07 3.26
C ASP A 195 -18.93 4.15 4.34
N PRO A 196 -18.85 5.44 3.96
CA PRO A 196 -18.55 6.51 4.90
C PRO A 196 -19.72 6.78 5.85
N ASP A 197 -19.42 7.24 7.07
CA ASP A 197 -20.43 7.66 8.04
C ASP A 197 -21.28 8.86 7.57
N ASP A 198 -20.71 9.72 6.71
CA ASP A 198 -21.35 10.89 6.12
C ASP A 198 -20.88 11.10 4.68
N GLY A 199 -21.79 11.51 3.79
CA GLY A 199 -21.52 11.67 2.36
C GLY A 199 -21.76 10.43 1.52
N GLU A 200 -21.28 10.48 0.28
CA GLU A 200 -21.30 9.38 -0.69
C GLU A 200 -19.93 8.67 -0.68
N PRO A 201 -19.86 7.34 -0.87
CA PRO A 201 -18.59 6.64 -0.99
C PRO A 201 -17.71 7.23 -2.10
N TYR A 202 -16.41 7.42 -1.84
CA TYR A 202 -15.53 8.01 -2.84
C TYR A 202 -15.43 7.19 -4.14
N ARG A 203 -15.64 5.87 -4.09
CA ARG A 203 -15.71 5.05 -5.32
C ARG A 203 -16.81 5.52 -6.29
N ASP A 204 -17.92 6.05 -5.77
CA ASP A 204 -19.02 6.53 -6.62
C ASP A 204 -18.66 7.89 -7.24
N GLU A 205 -17.95 8.75 -6.50
CA GLU A 205 -17.38 9.99 -7.04
C GLU A 205 -16.32 9.72 -8.12
N LEU A 206 -15.46 8.72 -7.91
CA LEU A 206 -14.43 8.35 -8.87
C LEU A 206 -15.03 7.77 -10.16
N ALA A 207 -16.14 7.04 -10.06
CA ALA A 207 -16.86 6.52 -11.22
C ALA A 207 -17.54 7.62 -12.06
N ASP A 208 -17.68 8.85 -11.56
CA ASP A 208 -18.21 9.97 -12.33
C ASP A 208 -17.19 10.42 -13.41
N PRO A 209 -17.49 10.29 -14.71
CA PRO A 209 -16.58 10.68 -15.79
C PRO A 209 -16.27 12.17 -15.87
N ALA A 210 -17.03 13.03 -15.19
CA ALA A 210 -16.74 14.46 -15.08
C ALA A 210 -15.65 14.79 -14.06
N VAL A 211 -15.33 13.87 -13.15
CA VAL A 211 -14.40 14.09 -12.03
C VAL A 211 -13.26 13.07 -12.04
N GLY A 212 -13.58 11.79 -12.21
CA GLY A 212 -12.66 10.68 -11.95
C GLY A 212 -11.40 10.69 -12.80
N ILE A 213 -11.50 10.99 -14.10
CA ILE A 213 -10.34 10.90 -14.99
C ILE A 213 -9.25 11.94 -14.66
N ASP A 214 -9.65 13.15 -14.31
CA ASP A 214 -8.72 14.20 -13.89
C ASP A 214 -8.08 13.82 -12.55
N ALA A 215 -8.86 13.27 -11.61
CA ALA A 215 -8.34 12.83 -10.30
C ALA A 215 -7.31 11.71 -10.44
N VAL A 216 -7.61 10.66 -11.23
CA VAL A 216 -6.71 9.52 -11.47
C VAL A 216 -5.39 9.97 -12.09
N VAL A 217 -5.44 10.75 -13.18
CA VAL A 217 -4.22 11.14 -13.90
C VAL A 217 -3.37 12.13 -13.08
N ASN A 218 -3.99 13.09 -12.38
CA ASN A 218 -3.25 14.00 -11.51
C ASN A 218 -2.62 13.27 -10.31
N HIS A 219 -3.32 12.28 -9.73
CA HIS A 219 -2.75 11.44 -8.68
C HIS A 219 -1.57 10.62 -9.18
N LEU A 220 -1.69 9.97 -10.34
CA LEU A 220 -0.57 9.23 -10.96
C LEU A 220 0.65 10.14 -11.20
N LEU A 221 0.43 11.38 -11.67
CA LEU A 221 1.51 12.35 -11.86
C LEU A 221 2.18 12.77 -10.54
N ALA A 222 1.41 12.90 -9.45
CA ALA A 222 1.93 13.19 -8.13
C ALA A 222 2.71 11.99 -7.57
N LEU A 223 2.19 10.78 -7.75
CA LEU A 223 2.81 9.54 -7.31
C LEU A 223 4.17 9.32 -7.97
N LEU A 224 4.26 9.53 -9.30
CA LEU A 224 5.52 9.43 -10.04
C LEU A 224 6.48 10.60 -9.76
N ALA A 225 6.00 11.69 -9.16
CA ALA A 225 6.85 12.80 -8.72
C ALA A 225 7.43 12.57 -7.31
N ASN A 226 6.84 11.66 -6.53
CA ASN A 226 7.30 11.33 -5.19
C ASN A 226 8.64 10.59 -5.26
N LYS A 227 9.68 11.17 -4.65
CA LYS A 227 11.05 10.63 -4.67
C LYS A 227 11.42 9.89 -3.39
N ASP A 228 10.45 9.46 -2.59
CA ASP A 228 10.73 8.60 -1.46
C ASP A 228 11.12 7.20 -1.94
N ALA A 229 12.29 6.69 -1.55
CA ALA A 229 12.71 5.33 -1.88
C ALA A 229 12.01 4.26 -1.03
N ALA A 230 11.49 4.63 0.13
CA ALA A 230 10.80 3.70 1.01
C ALA A 230 9.59 3.10 0.27
N ASN A 231 9.52 1.77 0.28
CA ASN A 231 8.46 0.98 -0.35
C ASN A 231 8.26 1.26 -1.85
N LEU A 232 9.30 1.75 -2.56
CA LEU A 232 9.20 2.14 -3.96
C LEU A 232 8.81 0.99 -4.90
N GLU A 233 9.20 -0.26 -4.59
CA GLU A 233 8.75 -1.43 -5.35
C GLU A 233 7.23 -1.63 -5.20
N ALA A 234 6.70 -1.59 -3.99
CA ALA A 234 5.26 -1.69 -3.72
C ALA A 234 4.47 -0.58 -4.44
N ARG A 235 4.97 0.66 -4.36
CA ARG A 235 4.40 1.81 -5.09
C ARG A 235 4.41 1.59 -6.60
N SER A 236 5.52 1.09 -7.15
CA SER A 236 5.66 0.83 -8.59
C SER A 236 4.70 -0.25 -9.09
N ASN A 237 4.49 -1.30 -8.29
CA ASN A 237 3.47 -2.31 -8.58
C ASN A 237 2.06 -1.70 -8.56
N SER A 238 1.76 -0.77 -7.62
CA SER A 238 0.47 -0.07 -7.60
C SER A 238 0.23 0.78 -8.85
N VAL A 239 1.29 1.37 -9.41
CA VAL A 239 1.22 2.12 -10.69
C VAL A 239 0.88 1.20 -11.85
N GLU A 240 1.49 0.01 -11.90
CA GLU A 240 1.15 -1.02 -12.90
C GLU A 240 -0.32 -1.42 -12.80
N ASP A 241 -0.80 -1.70 -11.59
CA ASP A 241 -2.20 -2.06 -11.33
C ASP A 241 -3.17 -0.96 -11.76
N LEU A 242 -2.83 0.33 -11.58
CA LEU A 242 -3.68 1.44 -12.04
C LEU A 242 -3.67 1.58 -13.57
N LEU A 243 -2.51 1.41 -14.19
CA LEU A 243 -2.35 1.58 -15.64
C LEU A 243 -2.96 0.44 -16.44
N PHE A 244 -2.81 -0.80 -15.97
CA PHE A 244 -3.14 -2.00 -16.75
C PHE A 244 -4.14 -2.93 -16.09
N GLY A 245 -4.50 -2.68 -14.82
CA GLY A 245 -5.35 -3.55 -14.03
C GLY A 245 -4.76 -4.95 -13.81
N PRO A 246 -5.44 -5.81 -13.04
CA PRO A 246 -4.90 -7.10 -12.60
C PRO A 246 -4.70 -8.14 -13.72
N GLU A 247 -5.40 -8.00 -14.86
CA GLU A 247 -5.27 -8.90 -16.01
C GLU A 247 -4.37 -8.34 -17.13
N GLY A 248 -3.90 -7.09 -17.00
CA GLY A 248 -2.97 -6.46 -17.94
C GLY A 248 -3.61 -5.90 -19.22
N ASP A 249 -4.93 -5.85 -19.30
CA ASP A 249 -5.71 -5.25 -20.40
C ASP A 249 -6.87 -4.39 -19.90
N SER A 250 -6.83 -4.00 -18.62
CA SER A 250 -7.79 -3.13 -17.95
C SER A 250 -7.12 -1.85 -17.43
N GLY A 251 -7.81 -1.05 -16.61
CA GLY A 251 -7.26 0.20 -16.07
C GLY A 251 -7.19 1.33 -17.10
N LEU A 252 -6.31 2.31 -16.84
CA LEU A 252 -6.24 3.54 -17.64
C LEU A 252 -5.87 3.27 -19.12
N SER A 253 -5.05 2.25 -19.37
CA SER A 253 -4.60 1.88 -20.72
C SER A 253 -5.74 1.50 -21.66
N ALA A 254 -6.90 1.06 -21.14
CA ALA A 254 -8.07 0.72 -21.95
C ALA A 254 -8.67 1.94 -22.69
N LEU A 255 -8.26 3.16 -22.33
CA LEU A 255 -8.67 4.43 -22.96
C LEU A 255 -7.62 5.00 -23.93
N LEU A 256 -6.48 4.33 -24.11
CA LEU A 256 -5.34 4.81 -24.88
C LEU A 256 -5.16 4.00 -26.16
N ASP A 257 -4.45 4.56 -27.13
CA ASP A 257 -4.07 3.80 -28.33
C ASP A 257 -3.02 2.71 -28.03
N ASP A 258 -2.93 1.74 -28.95
CA ASP A 258 -2.06 0.56 -28.80
C ASP A 258 -0.57 0.93 -28.70
N ASP A 259 -0.13 1.99 -29.40
CA ASP A 259 1.27 2.41 -29.42
C ASP A 259 1.65 3.06 -28.07
N LEU A 260 0.79 3.95 -27.56
CA LEU A 260 0.97 4.56 -26.23
C LEU A 260 0.88 3.52 -25.12
N THR A 261 -0.06 2.58 -25.21
CA THR A 261 -0.19 1.47 -24.25
C THR A 261 1.07 0.61 -24.21
N ALA A 262 1.64 0.27 -25.38
CA ALA A 262 2.88 -0.48 -25.46
C ALA A 262 4.08 0.29 -24.89
N GLN A 263 4.13 1.61 -25.11
CA GLN A 263 5.16 2.48 -24.52
C GLN A 263 5.06 2.50 -22.99
N LEU A 264 3.87 2.79 -22.44
CA LEU A 264 3.65 2.81 -20.99
C LEU A 264 4.01 1.49 -20.33
N ARG A 265 3.71 0.36 -20.99
CA ARG A 265 4.06 -0.97 -20.47
C ARG A 265 5.57 -1.16 -20.39
N SER A 266 6.30 -0.78 -21.43
CA SER A 266 7.76 -0.82 -21.43
C SER A 266 8.35 0.05 -20.31
N GLU A 267 7.87 1.28 -20.16
CA GLU A 267 8.35 2.22 -19.15
C GLU A 267 8.02 1.75 -17.71
N THR A 268 6.85 1.14 -17.51
CA THR A 268 6.46 0.55 -16.22
C THR A 268 7.27 -0.70 -15.88
N ASP A 269 7.52 -1.58 -16.85
CA ASP A 269 8.40 -2.74 -16.69
C ASP A 269 9.83 -2.31 -16.30
N GLU A 270 10.33 -1.24 -16.92
CA GLU A 270 11.63 -0.65 -16.60
C GLU A 270 11.68 -0.06 -15.19
N LEU A 271 10.61 0.64 -14.77
CA LEU A 271 10.46 1.14 -13.41
C LEU A 271 10.51 -0.01 -12.39
N ILE A 272 9.66 -1.03 -12.55
CA ILE A 272 9.60 -2.18 -11.64
C ILE A 272 10.95 -2.92 -11.60
N ALA A 273 11.60 -3.08 -12.75
CA ALA A 273 12.92 -3.71 -12.81
C ALA A 273 13.97 -2.89 -12.04
N ALA A 274 13.90 -1.56 -12.09
CA ALA A 274 14.84 -0.67 -11.38
C ALA A 274 14.60 -0.63 -9.86
N THR A 275 13.43 -1.06 -9.38
CA THR A 275 13.07 -1.04 -7.95
C THR A 275 13.22 -2.40 -7.26
N LYS A 276 13.19 -3.51 -8.00
CA LYS A 276 13.28 -4.90 -7.48
C LYS A 276 14.52 -5.24 -6.66
N ASP A 277 15.60 -4.48 -6.83
CA ASP A 277 16.86 -4.75 -6.13
C ASP A 277 17.05 -3.88 -4.88
N GLY A 278 16.08 -3.02 -4.52
CA GLY A 278 15.93 -2.41 -3.20
C GLY A 278 17.14 -1.63 -2.64
N GLU A 279 18.19 -1.39 -3.43
CA GLU A 279 19.28 -0.51 -3.04
C GLU A 279 18.77 0.93 -3.19
N ALA A 280 18.03 1.40 -2.18
CA ALA A 280 17.95 2.81 -1.89
C ALA A 280 19.39 3.36 -1.93
N ALA A 281 19.57 4.50 -2.58
CA ALA A 281 20.84 5.21 -2.49
C ALA A 281 21.13 5.56 -1.02
N ALA A 282 22.36 6.00 -0.72
CA ALA A 282 22.58 6.66 0.56
C ALA A 282 21.54 7.79 0.71
N ASP A 283 20.93 7.89 1.89
CA ASP A 283 19.94 8.93 2.26
C ASP A 283 18.49 8.72 1.79
N ASP A 284 18.02 7.47 1.67
CA ASP A 284 16.61 7.12 1.38
C ASP A 284 16.09 7.67 0.02
N GLU A 285 17.00 7.96 -0.92
CA GLU A 285 16.67 8.36 -2.28
C GLU A 285 16.62 7.16 -3.26
N PRO A 286 15.74 7.19 -4.28
CA PRO A 286 15.69 6.18 -5.32
C PRO A 286 17.04 6.05 -6.03
N SER A 287 17.35 4.85 -6.51
CA SER A 287 18.52 4.64 -7.36
C SER A 287 18.45 5.55 -8.61
N GLU A 288 19.59 5.91 -9.19
CA GLU A 288 19.63 6.73 -10.41
C GLU A 288 18.80 6.11 -11.54
N ALA A 289 18.79 4.77 -11.63
CA ALA A 289 17.98 4.02 -12.58
C ALA A 289 16.47 4.15 -12.29
N ALA A 290 16.05 3.99 -11.03
CA ALA A 290 14.66 4.15 -10.64
C ALA A 290 14.17 5.59 -10.88
N LEU A 291 14.97 6.59 -10.50
CA LEU A 291 14.65 7.99 -10.73
C LEU A 291 14.55 8.31 -12.23
N ALA A 292 15.40 7.74 -13.08
CA ALA A 292 15.30 7.90 -14.52
C ALA A 292 14.00 7.30 -15.07
N ALA A 293 13.68 6.06 -14.70
CA ALA A 293 12.45 5.37 -15.13
C ALA A 293 11.18 6.10 -14.67
N MET A 294 11.13 6.58 -13.42
CA MET A 294 10.02 7.38 -12.90
C MET A 294 9.82 8.68 -13.71
N ASN A 295 10.92 9.38 -14.02
CA ASN A 295 10.85 10.63 -14.78
C ASN A 295 10.42 10.40 -16.24
N GLU A 296 10.85 9.28 -16.84
CA GLU A 296 10.45 8.90 -18.20
C GLU A 296 8.95 8.57 -18.25
N LEU A 297 8.48 7.67 -17.39
CA LEU A 297 7.06 7.32 -17.27
C LEU A 297 6.21 8.57 -16.98
N ARG A 298 6.65 9.41 -16.04
CA ARG A 298 5.97 10.67 -15.72
C ARG A 298 5.90 11.61 -16.92
N ALA A 299 6.96 11.71 -17.72
CA ALA A 299 6.97 12.56 -18.91
C ALA A 299 5.97 12.06 -19.96
N THR A 300 5.87 10.74 -20.17
CA THR A 300 4.88 10.12 -21.05
C THR A 300 3.46 10.37 -20.55
N VAL A 301 3.19 10.19 -19.25
CA VAL A 301 1.87 10.50 -18.65
C VAL A 301 1.53 11.99 -18.81
N ALA A 302 2.46 12.89 -18.47
CA ALA A 302 2.23 14.33 -18.47
C ALA A 302 2.02 14.93 -19.87
N THR A 303 2.47 14.26 -20.93
CA THR A 303 2.44 14.79 -22.29
C THR A 303 1.48 14.03 -23.20
N GLN A 304 1.55 12.70 -23.22
CA GLN A 304 0.81 11.86 -24.17
C GLN A 304 -0.54 11.45 -23.57
N VAL A 305 -0.54 10.86 -22.37
CA VAL A 305 -1.78 10.43 -21.69
C VAL A 305 -2.71 11.61 -21.41
N VAL A 306 -2.17 12.71 -20.87
CA VAL A 306 -2.93 13.95 -20.65
C VAL A 306 -3.56 14.48 -21.94
N ALA A 307 -2.80 14.49 -23.05
CA ALA A 307 -3.30 15.00 -24.33
C ALA A 307 -4.38 14.11 -24.94
N GLU A 308 -4.20 12.78 -24.87
CA GLU A 308 -5.15 11.81 -25.41
C GLU A 308 -6.46 11.77 -24.62
N LEU A 309 -6.37 11.82 -23.29
CA LEU A 309 -7.55 11.80 -22.42
C LEU A 309 -8.21 13.17 -22.27
N GLY A 310 -7.55 14.25 -22.70
CA GLY A 310 -8.04 15.61 -22.56
C GLY A 310 -8.14 16.06 -21.09
N VAL A 311 -7.20 15.60 -20.27
CA VAL A 311 -7.15 15.87 -18.83
C VAL A 311 -6.63 17.27 -18.54
N THR A 312 -7.16 17.91 -17.50
CA THR A 312 -6.59 19.15 -16.98
C THR A 312 -5.55 18.83 -15.90
N VAL A 313 -4.28 19.14 -16.18
CA VAL A 313 -3.21 18.99 -15.18
C VAL A 313 -3.31 20.09 -14.14
N THR A 314 -3.49 19.69 -12.89
CA THR A 314 -3.40 20.59 -11.74
C THR A 314 -1.98 20.57 -11.22
N PHE A 315 -1.25 21.66 -11.42
CA PHE A 315 0.03 21.86 -10.73
C PHE A 315 -0.28 22.19 -9.27
N SER A 316 -0.19 21.19 -8.39
CA SER A 316 -0.12 21.47 -6.97
C SER A 316 1.29 21.98 -6.68
N ASP A 317 1.44 23.30 -6.53
CA ASP A 317 2.62 23.96 -5.96
C ASP A 317 2.76 23.59 -4.47
N ALA A 318 2.82 22.29 -4.14
CA ALA A 318 3.06 21.78 -2.80
C ALA A 318 4.56 21.65 -2.47
N ASP A 319 5.42 22.26 -3.30
CA ASP A 319 6.75 22.68 -2.86
C ASP A 319 6.54 23.96 -2.04
N GLY A 320 6.51 23.84 -0.72
CA GLY A 320 6.23 24.90 0.24
C GLY A 320 7.23 26.07 0.21
N ASP A 321 7.23 26.84 -0.86
CA ASP A 321 7.91 28.12 -0.99
C ASP A 321 6.88 29.22 -1.27
N SER A 322 5.99 29.46 -0.30
CA SER A 322 5.24 30.70 -0.25
C SER A 322 5.96 31.67 0.66
N ALA A 323 6.75 32.53 0.03
CA ALA A 323 7.28 33.76 0.59
C ALA A 323 6.21 34.53 1.39
N GLY A 324 6.55 34.86 2.64
CA GLY A 324 5.82 35.73 3.55
C GLY A 324 6.63 36.02 4.80
#